data_AF-A0A9N9KKH4-F1
#
_entry.id   AF-A0A9N9KKH4-F1
#
_cell.length_a   1.000
_cell.length_b   1.000
_cell.length_c   1.000
_cell.angle_alpha   90.00
_cell.angle_beta   90.00
_cell.angle_gamma   90.00
#
_symmetry.space_group_name_H-M   'P 1'
#
loop_
_entity.id
_entity.type
_entity.pdbx_description
1 polymer ?
#
loop_
_entity_poly.entity_id
_entity_poly.type
_entity_poly.pdbx_seq_one_letter_code
_entity_poly.pdbx_strand_id
1 'polypeptide(L)' 'EHGVEKVHYLQQGPLETEIRSLVYICRPQILYMKYIAEHIQHHQNEYVENPNAEKYEYTLFFVPRRTMICQKVLEEAGVF' A
#
# COMPACT_ATOMS: atom_id res chain seq x y z
N GLU A 1 23.49 -3.20 -4.36
CA GLU A 1 22.12 -2.89 -4.82
C GLU A 1 21.14 -3.09 -3.66
N HIS A 2 20.11 -2.27 -3.52
CA HIS A 2 19.27 -2.17 -2.30
C HIS A 2 18.13 -3.19 -2.20
N GLY A 3 18.18 -4.30 -2.96
CA GLY A 3 17.18 -5.38 -2.88
C GLY A 3 15.82 -5.04 -3.50
N VAL A 4 15.74 -4.04 -4.38
CA VAL A 4 14.49 -3.74 -5.12
C VAL A 4 14.36 -4.70 -6.30
N GLU A 5 13.32 -5.52 -6.29
CA GLU A 5 13.04 -6.47 -7.37
C GLU A 5 12.26 -5.81 -8.53
N LYS A 6 11.21 -5.05 -8.22
CA LYS A 6 10.31 -4.43 -9.22
C LYS A 6 9.89 -3.02 -8.81
N VAL A 7 9.71 -2.15 -9.80
CA VAL A 7 9.22 -0.77 -9.62
C VAL A 7 7.97 -0.59 -10.47
N HIS A 8 6.90 -0.12 -9.83
CA HIS A 8 5.62 0.15 -10.47
C HIS A 8 5.19 1.58 -10.22
N TYR A 9 4.46 2.16 -11.16
CA TYR A 9 3.74 3.40 -10.91
C TYR A 9 2.54 3.13 -10.00
N LEU A 10 2.24 4.07 -9.10
CA LEU A 10 1.02 4.00 -8.31
C LEU A 10 -0.19 4.27 -9.22
N GLN A 11 -1.10 3.31 -9.31
CA GLN A 11 -2.29 3.36 -10.16
C GLN A 11 -3.52 2.95 -9.33
N GLN A 12 -4.70 3.17 -9.89
CA GLN A 12 -5.96 2.71 -9.32
C GLN A 12 -6.17 1.22 -9.60
N GLY A 13 -6.90 0.51 -8.73
CA GLY A 13 -7.22 -0.90 -8.89
C GLY A 13 -6.37 -1.82 -8.00
N PRO A 14 -6.62 -3.13 -8.02
CA PRO A 14 -5.82 -4.10 -7.26
C PRO A 14 -4.39 -4.19 -7.81
N LEU A 15 -3.43 -4.43 -6.91
CA LEU A 15 -2.04 -4.71 -7.26
C LEU A 15 -1.80 -6.21 -7.13
N GLU A 16 -1.65 -6.94 -8.23
CA GLU A 16 -1.32 -8.37 -8.16
C GLU A 16 0.21 -8.54 -8.11
N THR A 17 0.73 -9.14 -7.03
CA THR A 17 2.17 -9.38 -6.86
C THR A 17 2.47 -10.51 -5.90
N GLU A 18 3.51 -11.29 -6.20
CA GLU A 18 4.04 -12.32 -5.30
C GLU A 18 4.98 -11.73 -4.24
N ILE A 19 5.41 -10.47 -4.41
CA ILE A 19 6.33 -9.78 -3.51
C ILE A 19 5.57 -9.34 -2.26
N ARG A 20 5.95 -9.88 -1.10
CA ARG A 20 5.29 -9.60 0.18
C ARG A 20 5.75 -8.31 0.85
N SER A 21 6.93 -7.79 0.52
CA SER A 21 7.43 -6.51 1.06
C SER A 21 7.23 -5.38 0.06
N LEU A 22 6.32 -4.44 0.38
CA LEU A 22 5.90 -3.37 -0.52
C LEU A 22 6.26 -2.00 0.04
N VAL A 23 7.00 -1.22 -0.76
CA VAL A 23 7.41 0.15 -0.42
C VAL A 23 6.72 1.15 -1.32
N TYR A 24 5.84 1.97 -0.74
CA TYR A 24 5.17 3.07 -1.41
C TYR A 24 5.94 4.37 -1.20
N ILE A 25 6.21 5.08 -2.29
CA ILE A 25 6.82 6.41 -2.28
C ILE A 25 5.92 7.35 -3.07
N CYS A 26 5.26 8.30 -2.41
CA CYS A 26 4.34 9.20 -3.10
C CYS A 26 4.28 10.60 -2.46
N ARG A 27 3.75 11.58 -3.21
CA ARG A 27 3.38 12.87 -2.63
C ARG A 27 2.14 12.72 -1.74
N PRO A 28 1.97 13.52 -0.68
CA PRO A 28 0.80 13.45 0.19
C PRO A 28 -0.45 13.97 -0.53
N GLN A 29 -1.11 13.11 -1.30
CA GLN A 29 -2.37 13.39 -1.99
C GLN A 29 -3.42 12.35 -1.57
N ILE A 30 -4.64 12.82 -1.29
CA ILE A 30 -5.76 11.95 -0.89
C ILE A 30 -6.02 10.86 -1.94
N LEU A 31 -5.89 11.20 -3.23
CA LEU A 31 -6.08 10.23 -4.32
C LEU A 31 -5.13 9.03 -4.20
N TYR A 32 -3.86 9.27 -3.89
CA TYR A 32 -2.88 8.20 -3.71
C TYR A 32 -3.13 7.37 -2.46
N MET A 33 -3.69 7.96 -1.40
CA MET A 33 -4.08 7.20 -0.21
C MET A 33 -5.23 6.24 -0.51
N LYS A 34 -6.17 6.66 -1.37
CA LYS A 34 -7.27 5.79 -1.82
C LYS A 34 -6.74 4.60 -2.62
N TYR A 35 -5.78 4.83 -3.53
CA TYR A 35 -5.15 3.74 -4.30
C TYR A 35 -4.39 2.77 -3.39
N ILE A 36 -3.57 3.29 -2.48
CA ILE A 36 -2.83 2.45 -1.52
C ILE A 36 -3.79 1.65 -0.62
N ALA A 37 -4.87 2.27 -0.14
CA ALA A 37 -5.88 1.58 0.65
C ALA A 37 -6.56 0.46 -0.14
N GLU A 38 -6.90 0.69 -1.41
CA GLU A 38 -7.47 -0.31 -2.31
C GLU A 38 -6.52 -1.51 -2.48
N HIS A 39 -5.22 -1.26 -2.70
CA HIS A 39 -4.22 -2.33 -2.78
C HIS A 39 -4.15 -3.16 -1.49
N ILE A 40 -4.07 -2.50 -0.33
CA ILE A 40 -3.95 -3.19 0.97
C ILE A 40 -5.21 -4.01 1.26
N GLN A 41 -6.40 -3.45 1.00
CA GLN A 41 -7.66 -4.15 1.21
C GLN A 41 -7.79 -5.37 0.29
N HIS A 42 -7.38 -5.26 -0.97
CA HIS A 42 -7.34 -6.40 -1.88
C HIS A 42 -6.47 -7.53 -1.32
N HIS A 43 -5.23 -7.24 -0.95
CA HIS A 43 -4.32 -8.21 -0.34
C HIS A 43 -4.81 -8.78 0.99
N GLN A 44 -5.51 -7.99 1.81
CA GLN A 44 -6.13 -8.46 3.04
C GLN A 44 -7.23 -9.48 2.74
N ASN A 45 -8.05 -9.22 1.71
CA ASN A 45 -9.07 -10.17 1.26
C ASN A 45 -8.42 -11.47 0.73
N GLU A 46 -7.33 -11.38 -0.04
CA GLU A 46 -6.58 -12.56 -0.47
C GLU A 46 -6.09 -13.41 0.72
N TYR A 47 -5.59 -12.77 1.79
CA TYR A 47 -5.18 -13.47 3.00
C TYR A 47 -6.36 -14.10 3.76
N VAL A 48 -7.54 -13.46 3.75
CA VAL A 48 -8.75 -14.03 4.35
C VAL A 48 -9.19 -15.28 3.59
N GLU A 49 -9.10 -15.28 2.26
CA GLU A 49 -9.42 -16.43 1.41
C GLU A 49 -8.38 -17.57 1.54
N ASN A 50 -7.11 -17.22 1.74
CA ASN A 50 -6.03 -18.18 1.97
C ASN A 50 -5.18 -17.80 3.20
N PRO A 51 -5.59 -18.21 4.42
CA PRO A 51 -4.89 -17.85 5.66
C PRO A 51 -3.48 -18.46 5.80
N ASN A 52 -3.11 -19.41 4.94
CA ASN A 52 -1.78 -20.02 4.91
C ASN A 52 -0.80 -19.20 4.04
N ALA A 53 -1.28 -18.20 3.30
CA ALA A 53 -0.43 -17.30 2.53
C ALA A 53 0.41 -16.42 3.46
N GLU A 54 1.59 -16.02 2.99
CA GLU A 54 2.41 -15.04 3.69
C GLU A 54 1.72 -13.66 3.70
N LYS A 55 1.80 -12.97 4.85
CA LYS A 55 1.25 -11.62 4.99
C LYS A 55 2.10 -10.63 4.22
N TYR A 56 1.44 -9.63 3.64
CA TYR A 56 2.12 -8.48 3.06
C TYR A 56 2.59 -7.52 4.17
N GLU A 57 3.77 -6.96 3.98
CA GLU A 57 4.38 -5.91 4.80
C GLU A 57 4.43 -4.62 3.98
N TYR A 58 3.97 -3.51 4.57
CA TYR A 58 3.84 -2.24 3.87
C TYR A 58 4.69 -1.16 4.53
N THR A 59 5.43 -0.41 3.73
CA THR A 59 6.11 0.82 4.16
C THR A 59 5.65 1.97 3.27
N LEU A 60 5.29 3.11 3.87
CA LEU A 60 4.86 4.31 3.14
C LEU A 60 5.74 5.52 3.46
N PHE A 61 6.43 6.02 2.44
CA PHE A 61 7.19 7.26 2.48
C PHE A 61 6.43 8.40 1.79
N PHE A 62 6.10 9.43 2.57
CA PHE A 62 5.58 10.68 2.04
C PHE A 62 6.70 11.63 1.64
N VAL A 63 6.63 12.15 0.42
CA VAL A 63 7.61 13.12 -0.09
C VAL A 63 6.91 14.46 -0.41
N PRO A 64 7.41 15.60 0.09
CA PRO A 64 8.58 15.77 0.97
C PRO A 64 8.27 15.57 2.45
N ARG A 65 6.98 15.54 2.85
CA ARG A 65 6.55 15.48 4.26
C ARG A 65 5.22 14.76 4.40
N ARG A 66 5.00 14.16 5.57
CA ARG A 66 3.71 13.57 5.95
C ARG A 66 2.67 14.68 6.21
N THR A 67 1.41 14.39 5.90
CA THR A 67 0.27 15.27 6.23
C THR A 67 -0.77 14.52 7.03
N MET A 68 -1.38 15.16 8.03
CA MET A 68 -2.40 14.53 8.87
C MET A 68 -3.63 14.07 8.09
N ILE A 69 -4.02 14.80 7.03
CA ILE A 69 -5.20 14.44 6.23
C ILE A 69 -5.02 13.10 5.51
N CYS A 70 -3.83 12.83 4.98
CA CYS A 70 -3.53 11.56 4.31
C CYS A 70 -3.52 10.40 5.30
N GLN A 71 -3.00 10.63 6.51
CA GLN A 71 -3.04 9.63 7.58
C GLN A 71 -4.48 9.29 7.97
N LYS A 72 -5.33 10.30 8.20
CA LYS A 72 -6.75 10.07 8.50
C LYS A 72 -7.48 9.27 7.43
N VAL A 73 -7.20 9.52 6.15
CA VAL A 73 -7.82 8.75 5.05
C VAL A 73 -7.45 7.26 5.13
N LEU A 74 -6.21 6.94 5.48
CA LEU A 74 -5.78 5.55 5.65
C LEU A 74 -6.36 4.92 6.93
N GLU A 75 -6.44 5.68 8.03
CA GLU A 75 -7.06 5.25 9.30
C GLU A 75 -8.57 4.94 9.10
N GLU A 76 -9.31 5.83 8.42
CA GLU A 76 -10.73 5.65 8.10
C GLU A 76 -10.96 4.46 7.15
N ALA A 77 -10.00 4.15 6.29
CA ALA A 77 -10.03 2.96 5.44
C ALA A 77 -9.62 1.67 6.16
N GLY A 78 -9.15 1.75 7.41
CA GLY A 78 -8.76 0.59 8.24
C GLY A 78 -7.42 -0.04 7.86
N VAL A 79 -6.53 0.72 7.18
CA VAL A 79 -5.27 0.20 6.62
C VAL A 79 -4.01 0.87 7.18
N PHE A 80 -4.15 1.73 8.18
CA PHE A 80 -3.03 2.46 8.82
C PHE A 80 -2.55 1.79 10.12
#